data_AF-A0A383AUY6-F1
#
_entry.id   AF-A0A383AUY6-F1
#
_cell.length_a   1.000
_cell.length_b   1.000
_cell.length_c   1.000
_cell.angle_alpha   90.00
_cell.angle_beta   90.00
_cell.angle_gamma   90.00
#
_symmetry.space_group_name_H-M   'P 1'
#
loop_
_entity.id
_entity.type
_entity.pdbx_description
1 polymer ?
#
loop_
_entity_poly.entity_id
_entity_poly.type
_entity_poly.pdbx_seq_one_letter_code
_entity_poly.pdbx_strand_id
1 'polypeptide(L)' 'MSQHRFTVIGLGLFGTEIAKTLSERGAEVMGIDYKEEKIKNIQDQIAYAVKLDATDIRALQA' A
#
# COMPACT_ATOMS: atom_id res chain seq x y z
N MET A 1 -0.99 8.60 -21.15
CA MET A 1 -0.52 7.24 -20.80
C MET A 1 -1.36 6.76 -19.63
N SER A 2 -1.83 5.52 -19.62
CA SER A 2 -2.61 5.00 -18.48
C SER A 2 -1.68 4.81 -17.28
N GLN A 3 -1.86 5.61 -16.23
CA GLN A 3 -1.17 5.40 -14.96
C GLN A 3 -1.70 4.10 -14.35
N HIS A 4 -0.85 3.08 -14.25
CA HIS A 4 -1.22 1.85 -13.58
C HIS A 4 -1.31 2.14 -12.08
N ARG A 5 -2.52 2.00 -11.52
CA ARG A 5 -2.81 2.23 -10.10
C ARG A 5 -3.09 0.90 -9.42
N PHE A 6 -2.40 0.64 -8.32
CA PHE A 6 -2.56 -0.59 -7.55
C PHE A 6 -2.77 -0.28 -6.08
N THR A 7 -3.62 -1.08 -5.43
CA THR A 7 -3.74 -1.11 -3.98
C THR A 7 -3.21 -2.45 -3.47
N VAL A 8 -2.28 -2.41 -2.53
CA VAL A 8 -1.73 -3.59 -1.86
C VAL A 8 -2.24 -3.59 -0.42
N ILE A 9 -3.10 -4.55 -0.10
CA ILE A 9 -3.67 -4.74 1.24
C ILE A 9 -2.86 -5.81 1.97
N GLY A 10 -2.26 -5.42 3.09
CA GLY A 10 -1.33 -6.21 3.88
C GLY A 10 0.13 -5.96 3.47
N LEU A 11 0.91 -5.35 4.35
CA LEU A 11 2.32 -5.02 4.15
C LEU A 11 3.22 -5.97 4.96
N GLY A 12 2.96 -7.27 4.82
CA GLY A 12 3.87 -8.31 5.30
C GLY A 12 5.10 -8.45 4.40
N LEU A 13 5.78 -9.61 4.47
CA LEU A 13 6.95 -9.88 3.64
C LEU A 13 6.67 -9.71 2.14
N PHE A 14 5.59 -10.32 1.65
CA PHE A 14 5.26 -10.29 0.22
C PHE A 14 4.67 -8.95 -0.22
N GLY A 15 3.67 -8.43 0.51
CA GLY A 15 2.99 -7.21 0.12
C GLY A 15 3.93 -6.01 0.05
N THR A 16 4.91 -5.96 0.95
CA THR A 16 5.96 -4.92 0.94
C THR A 16 6.79 -4.99 -0.34
N GLU A 17 7.32 -6.15 -0.71
CA GLU A 17 8.15 -6.29 -1.91
C GLU A 17 7.35 -6.07 -3.21
N ILE A 18 6.09 -6.50 -3.24
CA ILE A 18 5.18 -6.23 -4.36
C ILE A 18 4.95 -4.72 -4.51
N ALA A 19 4.63 -4.03 -3.42
CA ALA A 19 4.35 -2.60 -3.44
C ALA A 19 5.57 -1.79 -3.90
N LYS A 20 6.77 -2.11 -3.41
CA LYS A 20 8.03 -1.50 -3.85
C LYS A 20 8.31 -1.75 -5.32
N THR A 21 8.26 -3.02 -5.76
CA THR A 21 8.55 -3.39 -7.15
C THR A 21 7.61 -2.69 -8.15
N LEU A 22 6.32 -2.57 -7.80
CA LEU A 22 5.35 -1.85 -8.63
C LEU A 22 5.66 -0.34 -8.67
N SER A 23 5.99 0.26 -7.53
CA SER A 23 6.37 1.68 -7.42
C SER A 23 7.63 2.00 -8.23
N GLU A 24 8.68 1.17 -8.13
CA GLU A 24 9.93 1.28 -8.90
C GLU A 24 9.70 1.18 -10.42
N ARG A 25 8.65 0.47 -10.84
CA ARG A 25 8.22 0.38 -12.25
C ARG A 25 7.37 1.57 -12.70
N GLY A 26 7.20 2.59 -11.87
CA GLY A 26 6.46 3.80 -12.16
C GLY A 26 4.95 3.68 -11.98
N ALA A 27 4.47 2.61 -11.31
CA ALA A 27 3.06 2.50 -10.95
C ALA A 27 2.75 3.37 -9.71
N GLU A 28 1.53 3.91 -9.65
CA GLU A 28 1.06 4.62 -8.47
C GLU A 28 0.48 3.60 -7.47
N VAL A 29 1.18 3.38 -6.36
CA VAL A 29 0.88 2.31 -5.41
C VAL A 29 0.36 2.88 -4.09
N MET A 30 -0.77 2.35 -3.65
CA MET A 30 -1.32 2.56 -2.30
C MET A 30 -1.14 1.29 -1.45
N GLY A 31 -0.37 1.40 -0.37
CA GLY A 31 -0.17 0.32 0.60
C GLY A 31 -1.07 0.50 1.81
N ILE A 32 -1.73 -0.58 2.25
CA ILE A 32 -2.61 -0.58 3.42
C ILE A 32 -2.18 -1.66 4.41
N ASP A 33 -2.04 -1.32 5.69
CA ASP A 33 -1.89 -2.28 6.78
C ASP A 33 -2.41 -1.68 8.09
N TYR A 34 -2.82 -2.52 9.04
CA TYR A 34 -3.31 -2.05 10.34
C TYR A 34 -2.16 -1.70 11.30
N LYS A 35 -0.96 -2.25 11.08
CA LYS A 35 0.23 -2.00 11.90
C LYS A 35 0.96 -0.75 11.43
N GLU A 36 1.01 0.25 12.30
CA GLU A 36 1.67 1.53 12.03
C GLU A 36 3.18 1.40 11.72
N GLU A 37 3.86 0.44 12.34
CA GLU A 37 5.27 0.15 12.08
C GLU A 37 5.52 -0.13 10.58
N LYS A 38 4.66 -0.95 9.97
CA LYS A 38 4.79 -1.31 8.55
C LYS A 38 4.54 -0.12 7.62
N ILE A 39 3.60 0.75 8.00
CA ILE A 39 3.31 1.99 7.26
C ILE A 39 4.55 2.89 7.26
N LYS A 40 5.13 3.14 8.43
CA LYS A 40 6.35 3.95 8.55
C LYS A 40 7.52 3.37 7.76
N ASN A 41 7.66 2.04 7.71
CA ASN A 41 8.74 1.37 6.99
C ASN A 41 8.65 1.50 5.45
N ILE A 42 7.46 1.76 4.89
CA ILE A 42 7.25 1.79 3.43
C ILE A 42 6.83 3.15 2.87
N GLN A 43 6.39 4.09 3.72
CA GLN A 43 5.81 5.37 3.28
C GLN A 43 6.68 6.17 2.29
N ASP A 44 8.01 6.08 2.40
CA ASP A 44 8.94 6.81 1.53
C ASP A 44 9.21 6.10 0.19
N GLN A 45 8.67 4.90 -0.02
CA GLN A 45 8.92 4.05 -1.19
C GLN A 45 7.71 3.92 -2.12
N ILE A 46 6.52 4.36 -1.70
CA ILE A 46 5.26 4.24 -2.45
C ILE A 46 4.49 5.56 -2.43
N ALA A 47 3.50 5.71 -3.31
CA ALA A 47 2.75 6.96 -3.43
C ALA A 47 1.89 7.26 -2.19
N TYR A 48 1.26 6.23 -1.62
CA TYR A 48 0.44 6.38 -0.41
C TYR A 48 0.60 5.18 0.51
N ALA A 49 0.82 5.42 1.80
CA ALA A 49 0.79 4.40 2.84
C ALA A 49 -0.29 4.76 3.87
N VAL A 50 -1.30 3.90 4.01
CA VAL A 50 -2.50 4.18 4.81
C VAL A 50 -2.64 3.15 5.93
N LYS A 51 -2.75 3.63 7.17
CA LYS A 51 -3.06 2.79 8.33
C LYS A 51 -4.56 2.53 8.37
N LEU A 52 -4.98 1.29 8.11
CA LEU A 52 -6.39 0.89 8.08
C LEU A 52 -6.52 -0.59 8.45
N ASP A 53 -7.60 -0.95 9.14
CA ASP A 53 -8.06 -2.34 9.18
C ASP A 53 -8.91 -2.63 7.93
N ALA A 54 -8.32 -3.38 6.99
CA ALA A 54 -9.00 -3.72 5.74
C ALA A 54 -10.12 -4.77 5.89
N THR A 55 -10.32 -5.33 7.08
CA THR A 55 -11.47 -6.19 7.37
C THR A 55 -12.73 -5.40 7.72
N ASP A 56 -12.60 -4.11 8.08
CA ASP A 56 -13.74 -3.21 8.21
C ASP A 56 -14.11 -2.62 6.85
N ILE A 57 -15.14 -3.18 6.22
CA ILE A 57 -15.62 -2.74 4.90
C ILE A 57 -15.99 -1.25 4.87
N ARG A 58 -16.45 -0.68 5.99
CA ARG A 58 -16.81 0.74 6.05
C ARG A 58 -15.56 1.61 5.97
N ALA A 59 -14.46 1.14 6.54
CA ALA A 59 -13.19 1.83 6.50
C ALA A 59 -12.59 1.86 5.09
N LEU A 60 -12.86 0.85 4.26
CA LEU A 60 -12.46 0.81 2.83
C LEU A 60 -13.36 1.66 1.91
N GLN A 61 -14.58 1.97 2.33
CA GLN A 61 -15.57 2.70 1.54
C GLN A 61 -15.64 4.20 1.85
N ALA A 62 -14.99 4.65 2.93
CA ALA A 62 -14.95 6.04 3.38
C ALA A 62 -13.97 6.87 2.54
#